data_AF-A0A2G6TCM8-F1
#
_entry.id   AF-A0A2G6TCM8-F1
#
_cell.length_a   1.000
_cell.length_b   1.000
_cell.length_c   1.000
_cell.angle_alpha   90.00
_cell.angle_beta   90.00
_cell.angle_gamma   90.00
#
_symmetry.space_group_name_H-M   'P 1'
#
loop_
_entity.id
_entity.type
_entity.pdbx_description
1 polymer ?
#
loop_
_entity_poly.entity_id
_entity_poly.type
_entity_poly.pdbx_seq_one_letter_code
_entity_poly.pdbx_strand_id
1 'polypeptide(L)'
;MSMLIVYDSVPEFVPFMKKEGIKIYSTFKKIYFLKKIARKIALKLNIGVAYWYDDWKKELDKVDTIIVFASHRIDHIQYIKKHNQNIRLILWYWNPAIKMVNPMKVPKELCEMWSYDPVDCKEYGLKFNSTFYFKNIEIKEVFKDIDLLFLGIDKGRKEILFELNNVMIENSVKTFFHVVPDKKDSRTDHIKPISYKEYLSLISRSKCILDLVPDGNNGMTLRPMEALFFKRKLVTNFIAIKNEPFYDPKNIFILGIDDFSTIKQFIDSEYKEIDDEVIKEYEFKNWLSNFL
;
A
#
# COMPACT_ATOMS: atom_id res chain seq x y z
N MET A 1 14.32 -21.68 5.12
CA MET A 1 12.91 -21.85 4.72
C MET A 1 12.73 -21.26 3.35
N SER A 2 12.24 -22.04 2.40
CA SER A 2 12.00 -21.62 1.01
C SER A 2 10.61 -20.98 0.89
N MET A 3 10.49 -19.85 0.19
CA MET A 3 9.25 -19.05 0.17
C MET A 3 8.97 -18.47 -1.22
N LEU A 4 7.68 -18.28 -1.52
CA LEU A 4 7.21 -17.40 -2.59
C LEU A 4 6.07 -16.49 -2.10
N ILE A 5 5.83 -15.41 -2.85
CA ILE A 5 4.71 -14.49 -2.60
C ILE A 5 3.81 -14.41 -3.84
N VAL A 6 2.50 -14.49 -3.60
CA VAL A 6 1.46 -14.17 -4.58
C VAL A 6 1.00 -12.73 -4.36
N TYR A 7 1.28 -11.86 -5.33
CA TYR A 7 1.20 -10.41 -5.19
C TYR A 7 0.64 -9.74 -6.45
N ASP A 8 -0.43 -8.95 -6.29
CA ASP A 8 -1.09 -8.21 -7.37
C ASP A 8 -1.30 -6.71 -7.05
N SER A 9 -0.61 -6.18 -6.03
CA SER A 9 -0.86 -4.82 -5.53
C SER A 9 -0.14 -3.72 -6.33
N VAL A 10 1.12 -3.41 -6.03
CA VAL A 10 1.92 -2.34 -6.68
C VAL A 10 2.96 -2.98 -7.60
N PRO A 11 2.71 -3.09 -8.92
CA PRO A 11 3.61 -3.81 -9.84
C PRO A 11 5.06 -3.33 -9.81
N GLU A 12 5.27 -2.04 -9.52
CA GLU A 12 6.58 -1.40 -9.43
C GLU A 12 7.42 -1.89 -8.25
N PHE A 13 6.82 -2.53 -7.25
CA PHE A 13 7.53 -3.13 -6.12
C PHE A 13 8.11 -4.51 -6.43
N VAL A 14 7.58 -5.21 -7.45
CA VAL A 14 7.99 -6.58 -7.79
C VAL A 14 9.49 -6.70 -8.08
N PRO A 15 10.14 -5.81 -8.86
CA PRO A 15 11.59 -5.88 -9.07
C PRO A 15 12.39 -5.77 -7.78
N PHE A 16 11.95 -4.94 -6.82
CA PHE A 16 12.64 -4.75 -5.54
C PHE A 16 12.46 -5.96 -4.61
N MET A 17 11.26 -6.55 -4.55
CA MET A 17 11.02 -7.80 -3.82
C MET A 17 11.88 -8.95 -4.36
N LYS A 18 12.05 -9.05 -5.70
CA LYS A 18 12.88 -10.08 -6.32
C LYS A 18 14.37 -9.92 -6.02
N LYS A 19 14.85 -8.70 -5.78
CA LYS A 19 16.25 -8.45 -5.38
C LYS A 19 16.56 -9.05 -4.00
N GLU A 20 15.57 -9.18 -3.12
CA GLU A 20 15.69 -9.90 -1.85
C GLU A 20 15.67 -11.43 -2.00
N GLY A 21 15.75 -11.97 -3.23
CA GLY A 21 15.79 -13.40 -3.49
C GLY A 21 14.43 -14.11 -3.42
N ILE A 22 13.33 -13.36 -3.32
CA ILE A 22 11.98 -13.92 -3.19
C ILE A 22 11.34 -14.14 -4.56
N LYS A 23 10.75 -15.33 -4.75
CA LYS A 23 9.93 -15.62 -5.94
C LYS A 23 8.58 -14.91 -5.82
N ILE A 24 8.29 -14.02 -6.77
CA ILE A 24 7.03 -13.24 -6.81
C ILE A 24 6.23 -13.64 -8.04
N TYR A 25 4.96 -13.99 -7.83
CA TYR A 25 4.00 -14.33 -8.88
C TYR A 25 2.73 -13.49 -8.75
N SER A 26 2.05 -13.22 -9.87
CA SER A 26 0.68 -12.71 -9.84
C SER A 26 -0.28 -13.85 -9.49
N THR A 27 -1.49 -13.56 -9.00
CA THR A 27 -2.49 -14.62 -8.77
C THR A 27 -2.84 -15.33 -10.08
N PHE A 28 -2.97 -14.56 -11.16
CA PHE A 28 -3.36 -15.06 -12.48
C PHE A 28 -2.32 -14.71 -13.55
N LYS A 29 -2.19 -15.59 -14.55
CA LYS A 29 -1.35 -15.38 -15.73
C LYS A 29 -1.66 -14.04 -16.40
N LYS A 30 -0.61 -13.37 -16.90
CA LYS A 30 -0.77 -12.24 -17.82
C LYS A 30 -1.31 -12.75 -19.16
N ILE A 31 -2.37 -12.11 -19.66
CA ILE A 31 -3.08 -12.54 -20.87
C ILE A 31 -3.47 -11.36 -21.77
N TYR A 32 -3.51 -11.61 -23.08
CA TYR A 32 -3.99 -10.67 -24.10
C TYR A 32 -5.48 -10.36 -23.95
N PHE A 33 -5.92 -9.24 -24.54
CA PHE A 33 -7.25 -8.65 -24.35
C PHE A 33 -8.41 -9.65 -24.53
N LEU A 34 -8.45 -10.42 -25.62
CA LEU A 34 -9.53 -11.37 -25.91
C LEU A 34 -9.67 -12.46 -24.83
N LYS A 35 -8.56 -12.93 -24.27
CA LYS A 35 -8.57 -13.94 -23.19
C LYS A 35 -9.06 -13.36 -21.86
N LYS A 36 -9.05 -12.03 -21.67
CA LYS A 36 -9.56 -11.40 -20.43
C LYS A 36 -11.05 -11.64 -20.24
N ILE A 37 -11.83 -11.66 -21.32
CA ILE A 37 -13.28 -11.93 -21.27
C ILE A 37 -13.52 -13.38 -20.83
N ALA A 38 -12.84 -14.34 -21.46
CA ALA A 38 -12.92 -15.75 -21.10
C ALA A 38 -12.55 -15.99 -19.62
N ARG A 39 -11.45 -15.39 -19.15
CA ARG A 39 -11.07 -15.45 -17.73
C ARG A 39 -12.13 -14.84 -16.83
N LYS A 40 -12.67 -13.66 -17.18
CA LYS A 40 -13.71 -13.00 -16.37
C LYS A 40 -14.96 -13.88 -16.23
N ILE A 41 -15.39 -14.54 -17.30
CA ILE A 41 -16.51 -15.48 -17.28
C ILE A 41 -16.17 -16.70 -16.42
N ALA A 42 -15.01 -17.32 -16.63
CA ALA A 42 -14.54 -18.47 -15.84
C ALA A 42 -14.49 -18.17 -14.33
N LEU A 43 -13.97 -17.01 -13.94
CA LEU A 43 -13.93 -16.56 -12.54
C LEU A 43 -15.33 -16.30 -11.96
N LYS A 44 -16.23 -15.70 -12.75
CA LYS A 44 -17.62 -15.43 -12.32
C LYS A 44 -18.41 -16.72 -12.10
N LEU A 45 -18.23 -17.71 -12.98
CA LEU A 45 -18.91 -19.01 -12.90
C LEU A 45 -18.18 -20.03 -12.02
N ASN A 46 -16.96 -19.71 -11.57
CA ASN A 46 -16.07 -20.59 -10.82
C ASN A 46 -15.71 -21.90 -11.57
N ILE A 47 -15.61 -21.84 -12.90
CA ILE A 47 -15.31 -23.00 -13.76
C ILE A 47 -13.88 -22.89 -14.29
N GLY A 48 -13.09 -23.96 -14.11
CA GLY A 48 -11.75 -24.05 -14.69
C GLY A 48 -10.76 -23.00 -14.19
N VAL A 49 -10.97 -22.45 -12.98
CA VAL A 49 -10.18 -21.32 -12.48
C VAL A 49 -8.67 -21.62 -12.41
N ALA A 50 -8.31 -22.85 -12.05
CA ALA A 50 -6.91 -23.31 -11.96
C ALA A 50 -6.12 -23.21 -13.27
N TYR A 51 -6.79 -23.16 -14.42
CA TYR A 51 -6.14 -22.93 -15.72
C TYR A 51 -5.49 -21.54 -15.78
N TRP A 52 -6.13 -20.56 -15.13
CA TRP A 52 -5.77 -19.15 -15.16
C TRP A 52 -4.73 -18.74 -14.12
N TYR A 53 -4.51 -19.55 -13.08
CA TYR A 53 -3.47 -19.30 -12.09
C TYR A 53 -2.08 -19.26 -12.73
N ASP A 54 -1.26 -18.34 -12.24
CA ASP A 54 0.12 -18.17 -12.69
C ASP A 54 1.02 -19.34 -12.26
N ASP A 55 2.30 -19.26 -12.57
CA ASP A 55 3.26 -20.35 -12.40
C ASP A 55 3.59 -20.71 -10.95
N TRP A 56 3.10 -19.96 -9.95
CA TRP A 56 3.21 -20.32 -8.53
C TRP A 56 2.69 -21.73 -8.22
N LYS A 57 1.71 -22.23 -8.99
CA LYS A 57 1.19 -23.60 -8.83
C LYS A 57 2.20 -24.71 -9.12
N LYS A 58 3.25 -24.40 -9.89
CA LYS A 58 4.35 -25.33 -10.22
C LYS A 58 5.41 -25.38 -9.11
N GLU A 59 5.28 -24.51 -8.11
CA GLU A 59 6.24 -24.34 -7.03
C GLU A 59 5.73 -24.89 -5.69
N LEU A 60 4.49 -25.40 -5.63
CA LEU A 60 3.85 -25.83 -4.37
C LEU A 60 4.60 -26.95 -3.63
N ASP A 61 5.34 -27.78 -4.36
CA ASP A 61 6.17 -28.86 -3.79
C ASP A 61 7.63 -28.44 -3.57
N LYS A 62 7.98 -27.19 -3.91
CA LYS A 62 9.36 -26.67 -3.87
C LYS A 62 9.55 -25.55 -2.84
N VAL A 63 8.48 -25.16 -2.16
CA VAL A 63 8.51 -24.10 -1.16
C VAL A 63 7.84 -24.55 0.13
N ASP A 64 8.37 -24.10 1.25
CA ASP A 64 7.83 -24.40 2.58
C ASP A 64 6.70 -23.43 2.95
N THR A 65 6.78 -22.19 2.47
CA THR A 65 5.84 -21.11 2.82
C THR A 65 5.36 -20.33 1.59
N ILE A 66 4.08 -19.97 1.59
CA ILE A 66 3.49 -19.05 0.63
C ILE A 66 2.80 -17.91 1.38
N ILE A 67 3.16 -16.67 1.04
CA ILE A 67 2.42 -15.48 1.45
C ILE A 67 1.53 -15.05 0.29
N VAL A 68 0.23 -14.97 0.53
CA VAL A 68 -0.76 -14.52 -0.43
C VAL A 68 -1.34 -13.20 0.05
N PHE A 69 -1.27 -12.17 -0.78
CA PHE A 69 -1.92 -10.90 -0.49
C PHE A 69 -3.43 -11.06 -0.67
N ALA A 70 -4.20 -10.68 0.34
CA ALA A 70 -5.63 -10.87 0.36
C ALA A 70 -6.31 -10.18 -0.84
N SER A 71 -7.30 -10.86 -1.41
CA SER A 71 -8.13 -10.36 -2.49
C SER A 71 -9.60 -10.62 -2.19
N HIS A 72 -10.50 -10.33 -3.12
CA HIS A 72 -11.93 -10.62 -2.97
C HIS A 72 -12.29 -12.11 -3.12
N ARG A 73 -11.33 -12.99 -3.39
CA ARG A 73 -11.55 -14.42 -3.61
C ARG A 73 -10.64 -15.27 -2.71
N ILE A 74 -11.00 -16.53 -2.52
CA ILE A 74 -10.24 -17.51 -1.72
C ILE A 74 -9.96 -18.83 -2.47
N ASP A 75 -10.40 -18.92 -3.71
CA ASP A 75 -10.25 -20.10 -4.56
C ASP A 75 -8.78 -20.51 -4.78
N HIS A 76 -7.87 -19.53 -4.81
CA HIS A 76 -6.44 -19.78 -4.96
C HIS A 76 -5.81 -20.32 -3.67
N ILE A 77 -6.18 -19.81 -2.49
CA ILE A 77 -5.71 -20.36 -1.21
C ILE A 77 -6.29 -21.77 -0.95
N GLN A 78 -7.55 -22.02 -1.33
CA GLN A 78 -8.16 -23.35 -1.31
C GLN A 78 -7.42 -24.31 -2.26
N TYR A 79 -7.06 -23.83 -3.46
CA TYR A 79 -6.28 -24.62 -4.42
C TYR A 79 -4.91 -24.98 -3.85
N ILE A 80 -4.20 -24.03 -3.23
CA ILE A 80 -2.89 -24.27 -2.60
C ILE A 80 -3.01 -25.39 -1.56
N LYS A 81 -3.90 -25.25 -0.58
CA LYS A 81 -4.07 -26.25 0.49
C LYS A 81 -4.55 -27.62 0.00
N LYS A 82 -5.34 -27.66 -1.07
CA LYS A 82 -5.76 -28.92 -1.70
C LYS A 82 -4.58 -29.70 -2.30
N HIS A 83 -3.56 -29.01 -2.83
CA HIS A 83 -2.43 -29.65 -3.50
C HIS A 83 -1.26 -29.91 -2.56
N ASN A 84 -1.07 -29.07 -1.54
CA ASN A 84 -0.10 -29.32 -0.48
C ASN A 84 -0.71 -28.92 0.88
N GLN A 85 -1.07 -29.91 1.70
CA GLN A 85 -1.67 -29.67 3.01
C GLN A 85 -0.67 -29.16 4.04
N ASN A 86 0.60 -29.56 3.89
CA ASN A 86 1.70 -29.26 4.80
C ASN A 86 2.33 -27.88 4.57
N ILE A 87 2.04 -27.26 3.41
CA ILE A 87 2.55 -25.92 3.11
C ILE A 87 2.06 -24.91 4.14
N ARG A 88 2.97 -24.08 4.64
CA ARG A 88 2.59 -22.96 5.48
C ARG A 88 1.99 -21.88 4.59
N LEU A 89 0.71 -21.57 4.81
CA LEU A 89 -0.03 -20.61 4.00
C LEU A 89 -0.40 -19.40 4.86
N ILE A 90 0.06 -18.23 4.44
CA ILE A 90 -0.20 -16.94 5.09
C ILE A 90 -1.08 -16.12 4.15
N LEU A 91 -2.24 -15.70 4.63
CA LEU A 91 -3.10 -14.73 3.97
C LEU A 91 -2.87 -13.36 4.62
N TRP A 92 -2.22 -12.45 3.89
CA TRP A 92 -1.88 -11.12 4.39
C TRP A 92 -2.80 -10.04 3.84
N TYR A 93 -3.55 -9.40 4.71
CA TYR A 93 -4.40 -8.27 4.40
C TYR A 93 -3.54 -7.00 4.37
N TRP A 94 -3.22 -6.53 3.16
CA TRP A 94 -2.54 -5.24 2.94
C TRP A 94 -3.50 -4.10 2.55
N ASN A 95 -4.80 -4.36 2.70
CA ASN A 95 -5.89 -3.42 2.55
C ASN A 95 -6.92 -3.76 3.63
N PRO A 96 -7.77 -2.81 4.06
CA PRO A 96 -8.75 -3.05 5.11
C PRO A 96 -9.63 -4.24 4.78
N ALA A 97 -9.93 -5.07 5.77
CA ALA A 97 -10.70 -6.31 5.60
C ALA A 97 -12.08 -6.06 4.94
N ILE A 98 -12.71 -4.92 5.21
CA ILE A 98 -13.99 -4.50 4.59
C ILE A 98 -13.90 -4.38 3.06
N LYS A 99 -12.70 -4.17 2.50
CA LYS A 99 -12.44 -4.09 1.06
C LYS A 99 -11.94 -5.40 0.47
N MET A 100 -11.75 -6.44 1.25
CA MET A 100 -11.21 -7.72 0.81
C MET A 100 -12.21 -8.85 1.09
N VAL A 101 -11.79 -10.11 0.93
CA VAL A 101 -12.59 -11.21 1.46
C VAL A 101 -12.73 -11.07 2.98
N ASN A 102 -13.96 -11.09 3.48
CA ASN A 102 -14.21 -11.02 4.91
C ASN A 102 -13.46 -12.18 5.63
N PRO A 103 -12.58 -11.90 6.60
CA PRO A 103 -11.81 -12.92 7.31
C PRO A 103 -12.68 -14.02 7.95
N MET A 104 -13.89 -13.68 8.40
CA MET A 104 -14.84 -14.64 8.99
C MET A 104 -15.39 -15.65 7.98
N LYS A 105 -15.26 -15.38 6.67
CA LYS A 105 -15.65 -16.31 5.59
C LYS A 105 -14.48 -17.16 5.10
N VAL A 106 -13.28 -16.95 5.63
CA VAL A 106 -12.10 -17.77 5.34
C VAL A 106 -12.03 -18.88 6.38
N PRO A 107 -12.09 -20.17 5.99
CA PRO A 107 -11.91 -21.26 6.95
C PRO A 107 -10.54 -21.17 7.65
N LYS A 108 -10.54 -21.14 8.98
CA LYS A 108 -9.36 -20.84 9.80
C LYS A 108 -8.23 -21.87 9.66
N GLU A 109 -8.58 -23.09 9.30
CA GLU A 109 -7.65 -24.20 9.05
C GLU A 109 -6.89 -24.06 7.72
N LEU A 110 -7.34 -23.21 6.79
CA LEU A 110 -6.69 -23.05 5.50
C LEU A 110 -5.40 -22.25 5.57
N CYS A 111 -5.31 -21.25 6.44
CA CYS A 111 -4.18 -20.33 6.46
C CYS A 111 -4.09 -19.53 7.76
N GLU A 112 -2.88 -19.11 8.08
CA GLU A 112 -2.67 -18.03 9.04
C GLU A 112 -3.12 -16.71 8.41
N MET A 113 -3.96 -15.95 9.11
CA MET A 113 -4.41 -14.65 8.63
C MET A 113 -3.71 -13.53 9.39
N TRP A 114 -3.15 -12.59 8.63
CA TRP A 114 -2.39 -11.46 9.15
C TRP A 114 -2.93 -10.16 8.55
N SER A 115 -2.84 -9.04 9.28
CA SER A 115 -3.23 -7.72 8.77
C SER A 115 -2.24 -6.63 9.18
N TYR A 116 -2.14 -5.62 8.32
CA TYR A 116 -1.47 -4.34 8.60
C TYR A 116 -2.31 -3.39 9.45
N ASP A 117 -3.61 -3.65 9.60
CA ASP A 117 -4.54 -2.82 10.35
C ASP A 117 -4.77 -3.43 11.75
N PRO A 118 -4.34 -2.75 12.84
CA PRO A 118 -4.54 -3.24 14.21
C PRO A 118 -6.03 -3.40 14.59
N VAL A 119 -6.93 -2.61 13.98
CA VAL A 119 -8.37 -2.72 14.22
C VAL A 119 -8.90 -4.01 13.60
N ASP A 120 -8.51 -4.33 12.37
CA ASP A 120 -8.86 -5.61 11.75
C ASP A 120 -8.29 -6.79 12.55
N CYS A 121 -7.08 -6.66 13.08
CA CYS A 121 -6.46 -7.68 13.94
C CYS A 121 -7.31 -7.95 15.18
N LYS A 122 -7.75 -6.90 15.86
CA LYS A 122 -8.59 -7.01 17.05
C LYS A 122 -9.99 -7.54 16.72
N GLU A 123 -10.61 -7.04 15.66
CA GLU A 123 -12.00 -7.39 15.28
C GLU A 123 -12.12 -8.86 14.84
N TYR A 124 -11.16 -9.33 14.03
CA TYR A 124 -11.22 -10.67 13.42
C TYR A 124 -10.26 -11.69 14.04
N GLY A 125 -9.46 -11.29 15.04
CA GLY A 125 -8.45 -12.14 15.66
C GLY A 125 -7.28 -12.47 14.73
N LEU A 126 -6.87 -11.52 13.88
CA LEU A 126 -5.76 -11.68 12.95
C LEU A 126 -4.43 -11.36 13.65
N LYS A 127 -3.34 -11.93 13.15
CA LYS A 127 -1.99 -11.55 13.61
C LYS A 127 -1.60 -10.20 12.99
N PHE A 128 -0.92 -9.35 13.76
CA PHE A 128 -0.44 -8.07 13.25
C PHE A 128 0.93 -8.21 12.57
N ASN A 129 1.10 -7.60 11.41
CA ASN A 129 2.42 -7.26 10.86
C ASN A 129 2.27 -5.93 10.13
N SER A 130 3.23 -5.01 10.29
CA SER A 130 3.18 -3.67 9.71
C SER A 130 3.12 -3.69 8.17
N THR A 131 2.97 -2.51 7.58
CA THR A 131 3.26 -2.31 6.14
C THR A 131 4.77 -2.23 5.90
N PHE A 132 5.20 -2.16 4.64
CA PHE A 132 6.61 -2.09 4.28
C PHE A 132 6.89 -1.11 3.13
N TYR A 133 8.18 -0.82 2.95
CA TYR A 133 8.73 -0.11 1.81
C TYR A 133 10.13 -0.64 1.43
N PHE A 134 10.80 0.06 0.52
CA PHE A 134 12.10 -0.33 0.00
C PHE A 134 13.10 0.83 0.04
N LYS A 135 14.25 0.60 0.69
CA LYS A 135 15.36 1.58 0.77
C LYS A 135 16.08 1.81 -0.55
N ASN A 136 16.01 0.84 -1.47
CA ASN A 136 16.66 0.91 -2.79
C ASN A 136 15.80 1.60 -3.86
N ILE A 137 14.64 2.16 -3.48
CA ILE A 137 13.93 3.12 -4.30
C ILE A 137 14.53 4.48 -4.00
N GLU A 138 15.18 5.07 -4.98
CA GLU A 138 15.88 6.35 -4.82
C GLU A 138 15.15 7.45 -5.58
N ILE A 139 15.13 8.63 -4.96
CA ILE A 139 14.77 9.88 -5.60
C ILE A 139 16.01 10.75 -5.74
N LYS A 140 16.07 11.55 -6.81
CA LYS A 140 17.18 12.48 -7.00
C LYS A 140 17.00 13.67 -6.08
N GLU A 141 18.08 14.15 -5.46
CA GLU A 141 17.99 15.42 -4.74
C GLU A 141 17.97 16.58 -5.76
N VAL A 142 16.90 17.36 -5.71
CA VAL A 142 16.64 18.50 -6.60
C VAL A 142 16.05 19.66 -5.81
N PHE A 143 16.01 20.84 -6.43
CA PHE A 143 15.32 21.97 -5.84
C PHE A 143 13.84 21.62 -5.57
N LYS A 144 13.39 21.87 -4.33
CA LYS A 144 12.03 21.57 -3.89
C LYS A 144 11.12 22.76 -4.14
N ASP A 145 10.48 22.79 -5.30
CA ASP A 145 9.55 23.86 -5.71
C ASP A 145 8.09 23.60 -5.32
N ILE A 146 7.78 22.39 -4.83
CA ILE A 146 6.48 21.98 -4.33
C ILE A 146 6.53 21.94 -2.80
N ASP A 147 5.67 22.69 -2.11
CA ASP A 147 5.61 22.64 -0.65
C ASP A 147 4.82 21.40 -0.19
N LEU A 148 3.66 21.13 -0.79
CA LEU A 148 2.78 20.01 -0.41
C LEU A 148 2.27 19.24 -1.64
N LEU A 149 2.61 17.95 -1.69
CA LEU A 149 2.26 17.07 -2.81
C LEU A 149 1.11 16.12 -2.45
N PHE A 150 0.10 16.03 -3.32
CA PHE A 150 -0.92 14.98 -3.27
C PHE A 150 -1.12 14.34 -4.64
N LEU A 151 -1.11 13.01 -4.69
CA LEU A 151 -1.53 12.24 -5.86
C LEU A 151 -2.51 11.18 -5.40
N GLY A 152 -3.69 11.11 -6.01
CA GLY A 152 -4.66 10.10 -5.62
C GLY A 152 -5.84 9.99 -6.57
N ILE A 153 -6.60 8.91 -6.40
CA ILE A 153 -7.90 8.76 -7.05
C ILE A 153 -8.94 9.53 -6.24
N ASP A 154 -9.84 10.24 -6.91
CA ASP A 154 -11.01 10.88 -6.31
C ASP A 154 -11.99 9.82 -5.84
N LYS A 155 -11.95 9.49 -4.54
CA LYS A 155 -12.90 8.58 -3.90
C LYS A 155 -13.81 9.35 -2.95
N GLY A 156 -14.35 10.48 -3.44
CA GLY A 156 -15.05 11.46 -2.60
C GLY A 156 -14.09 12.35 -1.82
N ARG A 157 -12.92 12.65 -2.40
CA ARG A 157 -11.90 13.50 -1.76
C ARG A 157 -11.80 14.88 -2.41
N LYS A 158 -12.54 15.13 -3.48
CA LYS A 158 -12.40 16.35 -4.27
C LYS A 158 -12.72 17.59 -3.47
N GLU A 159 -13.82 17.58 -2.72
CA GLU A 159 -14.28 18.70 -1.91
C GLU A 159 -13.26 19.03 -0.81
N ILE A 160 -12.85 18.03 -0.02
CA ILE A 160 -11.85 18.23 1.04
C ILE A 160 -10.50 18.69 0.50
N LEU A 161 -10.06 18.19 -0.67
CA LEU A 161 -8.82 18.64 -1.29
C LEU A 161 -8.93 20.07 -1.83
N PHE A 162 -10.09 20.46 -2.35
CA PHE A 162 -10.33 21.82 -2.80
C PHE A 162 -10.31 22.82 -1.64
N GLU A 163 -11.01 22.51 -0.54
CA GLU A 163 -11.01 23.32 0.67
C GLU A 163 -9.61 23.42 1.26
N LEU A 164 -8.93 22.28 1.45
CA LEU A 164 -7.55 22.26 1.95
C LEU A 164 -6.60 23.07 1.06
N ASN A 165 -6.77 22.98 -0.27
CA ASN A 165 -5.95 23.74 -1.20
C ASN A 165 -6.11 25.25 -1.03
N ASN A 166 -7.33 25.74 -0.82
CA ASN A 166 -7.59 27.17 -0.58
C ASN A 166 -6.90 27.64 0.71
N VAL A 167 -7.08 26.90 1.81
CA VAL A 167 -6.45 27.23 3.10
C VAL A 167 -4.91 27.20 2.99
N MET A 168 -4.35 26.24 2.25
CA MET A 168 -2.90 26.17 2.00
C MET A 168 -2.40 27.39 1.22
N ILE A 169 -3.11 27.81 0.17
CA ILE A 169 -2.76 29.00 -0.62
C ILE A 169 -2.80 30.26 0.24
N GLU A 170 -3.81 30.42 1.10
CA GLU A 170 -3.91 31.54 2.05
C GLU A 170 -2.70 31.60 3.00
N ASN A 171 -2.10 30.45 3.32
CA ASN A 171 -0.89 30.34 4.13
C ASN A 171 0.41 30.36 3.29
N SER A 172 0.35 30.81 2.03
CA SER A 172 1.50 30.87 1.12
C SER A 172 2.20 29.52 0.89
N VAL A 173 1.44 28.42 0.93
CA VAL A 173 1.93 27.06 0.66
C VAL A 173 1.68 26.71 -0.81
N LYS A 174 2.74 26.33 -1.53
CA LYS A 174 2.66 25.87 -2.92
C LYS A 174 2.24 24.41 -3.00
N THR A 175 0.98 24.16 -3.32
CA THR A 175 0.43 22.82 -3.46
C THR A 175 0.61 22.26 -4.88
N PHE A 176 0.76 20.94 -4.97
CA PHE A 176 0.59 20.19 -6.23
C PHE A 176 -0.36 19.03 -5.98
N PHE A 177 -1.65 19.23 -6.28
CA PHE A 177 -2.70 18.21 -6.07
C PHE A 177 -3.14 17.64 -7.42
N HIS A 178 -2.76 16.39 -7.69
CA HIS A 178 -3.15 15.66 -8.88
C HIS A 178 -4.18 14.58 -8.53
N VAL A 179 -5.45 14.91 -8.75
CA VAL A 179 -6.59 14.06 -8.40
C VAL A 179 -7.16 13.44 -9.66
N VAL A 180 -6.99 12.13 -9.80
CA VAL A 180 -7.50 11.36 -10.94
C VAL A 180 -8.93 10.92 -10.64
N PRO A 181 -9.88 11.06 -11.56
CA PRO A 181 -11.24 10.57 -11.37
C PRO A 181 -11.32 9.08 -11.05
N ASP A 182 -12.30 8.66 -10.24
CA ASP A 182 -12.63 7.24 -10.14
C ASP A 182 -13.17 6.75 -11.50
N LYS A 183 -12.88 5.50 -11.85
CA LYS A 183 -13.32 4.86 -13.10
C LYS A 183 -14.83 4.82 -13.28
N LYS A 184 -15.60 5.12 -12.23
CA LYS A 184 -17.06 5.21 -12.24
C LYS A 184 -17.58 6.62 -12.59
N ASP A 185 -16.72 7.63 -12.57
CA ASP A 185 -17.10 8.99 -12.94
C ASP A 185 -16.85 9.22 -14.44
N SER A 186 -17.93 9.23 -15.21
CA SER A 186 -17.90 9.44 -16.66
C SER A 186 -17.79 10.91 -17.07
N ARG A 187 -17.62 11.85 -16.13
CA ARG A 187 -17.70 13.30 -16.39
C ARG A 187 -16.34 13.98 -16.54
N THR A 188 -15.23 13.24 -16.47
CA THR A 188 -13.89 13.84 -16.32
C THR A 188 -12.83 13.12 -17.17
N ASP A 189 -12.93 13.24 -18.48
CA ASP A 189 -12.05 12.56 -19.45
C ASP A 189 -10.61 13.13 -19.55
N HIS A 190 -10.22 14.08 -18.69
CA HIS A 190 -9.02 14.90 -18.96
C HIS A 190 -7.82 14.64 -18.04
N ILE A 191 -8.01 14.17 -16.79
CA ILE A 191 -6.88 13.97 -15.86
C ILE A 191 -6.47 12.50 -15.87
N LYS A 192 -5.27 12.22 -16.38
CA LYS A 192 -4.73 10.86 -16.50
C LYS A 192 -3.92 10.45 -15.27
N PRO A 193 -3.83 9.15 -14.95
CA PRO A 193 -2.89 8.64 -13.97
C PRO A 193 -1.45 9.04 -14.32
N ILE A 194 -0.69 9.46 -13.31
CA ILE A 194 0.75 9.70 -13.39
C ILE A 194 1.48 8.37 -13.20
N SER A 195 2.53 8.13 -13.97
CA SER A 195 3.36 6.93 -13.81
C SER A 195 4.15 6.96 -12.50
N TYR A 196 4.52 5.79 -11.97
CA TYR A 196 5.32 5.74 -10.74
C TYR A 196 6.65 6.52 -10.84
N LYS A 197 7.31 6.47 -12.00
CA LYS A 197 8.55 7.23 -12.26
C LYS A 197 8.34 8.74 -12.17
N GLU A 198 7.27 9.24 -12.79
CA GLU A 198 6.91 10.66 -12.70
C GLU A 198 6.51 11.04 -11.28
N TYR A 199 5.81 10.16 -10.56
CA TYR A 199 5.48 10.37 -9.15
C TYR A 199 6.73 10.52 -8.28
N LEU A 200 7.74 9.64 -8.44
CA LEU A 200 9.03 9.79 -7.75
C LEU A 200 9.72 11.12 -8.08
N SER A 201 9.60 11.60 -9.32
CA SER A 201 10.09 12.93 -9.72
C SER A 201 9.31 14.10 -9.10
N LEU A 202 8.06 13.89 -8.71
CA LEU A 202 7.29 14.90 -7.98
C LEU A 202 7.64 14.88 -6.49
N ILE A 203 7.83 13.70 -5.90
CA ILE A 203 8.31 13.56 -4.51
C ILE A 203 9.69 14.22 -4.36
N SER A 204 10.58 14.04 -5.34
CA SER A 204 11.91 14.67 -5.29
C SER A 204 11.85 16.19 -5.19
N ARG A 205 10.86 16.78 -5.86
CA ARG A 205 10.57 18.22 -5.90
C ARG A 205 9.69 18.71 -4.74
N SER A 206 9.16 17.81 -3.90
CA SER A 206 8.29 18.19 -2.81
C SER A 206 9.02 18.28 -1.47
N LYS A 207 8.55 19.17 -0.59
CA LYS A 207 8.94 19.20 0.84
C LYS A 207 8.12 18.23 1.66
N CYS A 208 6.80 18.22 1.41
CA CYS A 208 5.84 17.39 2.14
C CYS A 208 5.01 16.51 1.21
N ILE A 209 4.52 15.39 1.77
CA ILE A 209 3.52 14.51 1.16
C ILE A 209 2.24 14.65 1.98
N LEU A 210 1.11 14.84 1.30
CA LEU A 210 -0.22 14.80 1.91
C LEU A 210 -0.77 13.37 1.88
N ASP A 211 -1.24 12.89 3.03
CA ASP A 211 -1.94 11.61 3.18
C ASP A 211 -3.35 11.83 3.75
N LEU A 212 -4.36 11.60 2.93
CA LEU A 212 -5.77 11.67 3.33
C LEU A 212 -6.36 10.25 3.38
N VAL A 213 -6.42 9.74 4.59
CA VAL A 213 -6.98 8.45 4.92
C VAL A 213 -8.52 8.55 4.91
N PRO A 214 -9.22 7.76 4.08
CA PRO A 214 -10.68 7.73 4.10
C PRO A 214 -11.22 7.10 5.39
N ASP A 215 -12.46 7.45 5.73
CA ASP A 215 -13.18 6.82 6.83
C ASP A 215 -13.20 5.28 6.70
N GLY A 216 -13.03 4.61 7.84
CA GLY A 216 -12.99 3.15 7.93
C GLY A 216 -11.66 2.49 7.53
N ASN A 217 -10.59 3.27 7.28
CA ASN A 217 -9.22 2.75 7.18
C ASN A 217 -8.44 3.12 8.44
N ASN A 218 -8.05 2.14 9.24
CA ASN A 218 -7.33 2.36 10.50
C ASN A 218 -5.85 1.94 10.42
N GLY A 219 -5.44 1.28 9.34
CA GLY A 219 -4.05 0.94 9.05
C GLY A 219 -3.31 2.03 8.25
N MET A 220 -2.00 2.08 8.42
CA MET A 220 -1.12 3.04 7.75
C MET A 220 -1.11 2.86 6.22
N THR A 221 -1.29 3.94 5.46
CA THR A 221 -1.19 3.90 3.99
C THR A 221 0.28 3.79 3.53
N LEU A 222 0.52 3.83 2.21
CA LEU A 222 1.88 3.91 1.67
C LEU A 222 2.53 5.29 1.85
N ARG A 223 1.76 6.37 2.08
CA ARG A 223 2.31 7.73 2.10
C ARG A 223 3.19 8.03 3.31
N PRO A 224 2.87 7.53 4.52
CA PRO A 224 3.81 7.61 5.64
C PRO A 224 5.12 6.88 5.37
N MET A 225 5.07 5.73 4.68
CA MET A 225 6.28 5.01 4.27
C MET A 225 7.10 5.78 3.24
N GLU A 226 6.45 6.37 2.24
CA GLU A 226 7.14 7.23 1.28
C GLU A 226 7.76 8.45 1.97
N ALA A 227 7.05 9.07 2.90
CA ALA A 227 7.57 10.18 3.69
C ALA A 227 8.81 9.78 4.51
N LEU A 228 8.73 8.63 5.19
CA LEU A 228 9.84 8.09 5.99
C LEU A 228 11.07 7.78 5.12
N PHE A 229 10.91 6.96 4.08
CA PHE A 229 12.02 6.48 3.25
C PHE A 229 12.64 7.56 2.36
N PHE A 230 11.85 8.56 1.95
CA PHE A 230 12.34 9.68 1.13
C PHE A 230 12.69 10.92 1.95
N LYS A 231 12.65 10.83 3.28
CA LYS A 231 12.91 11.96 4.19
C LYS A 231 12.09 13.20 3.81
N ARG A 232 10.80 12.99 3.57
CA ARG A 232 9.82 14.04 3.33
C ARG A 232 8.94 14.19 4.55
N LYS A 233 8.51 15.41 4.83
CA LYS A 233 7.53 15.62 5.89
C LYS A 233 6.17 15.08 5.46
N LEU A 234 5.35 14.70 6.42
CA LEU A 234 4.02 14.16 6.19
C LEU A 234 2.98 15.13 6.75
N VAL A 235 1.97 15.47 5.96
CA VAL A 235 0.74 16.09 6.44
C VAL A 235 -0.35 15.02 6.34
N THR A 236 -1.05 14.71 7.43
CA THR A 236 -2.02 13.60 7.43
C THR A 236 -3.21 13.84 8.34
N ASN A 237 -4.35 13.20 8.06
CA ASN A 237 -5.47 13.08 9.00
C ASN A 237 -5.43 11.77 9.82
N PHE A 238 -4.39 10.95 9.67
CA PHE A 238 -4.26 9.68 10.38
C PHE A 238 -3.71 9.87 11.80
N ILE A 239 -4.60 10.10 12.76
CA ILE A 239 -4.23 10.44 14.15
C ILE A 239 -3.41 9.32 14.84
N ALA A 240 -3.70 8.05 14.53
CA ALA A 240 -3.03 6.91 15.16
C ALA A 240 -1.53 6.81 14.81
N ILE A 241 -1.03 7.59 13.83
CA ILE A 241 0.39 7.69 13.51
C ILE A 241 1.24 8.12 14.72
N LYS A 242 0.66 8.79 15.72
CA LYS A 242 1.32 9.15 16.98
C LYS A 242 1.87 7.95 17.75
N ASN A 243 1.35 6.75 17.49
CA ASN A 243 1.79 5.52 18.15
C ASN A 243 2.91 4.80 17.39
N GLU A 244 3.29 5.29 16.20
CA GLU A 244 4.34 4.68 15.41
C GLU A 244 5.73 5.11 15.93
N PRO A 245 6.73 4.21 15.94
CA PRO A 245 8.08 4.49 16.45
C PRO A 245 8.81 5.61 15.70
N PHE A 246 8.43 5.90 14.44
CA PHE A 246 9.01 6.99 13.66
C PHE A 246 8.29 8.34 13.85
N TYR A 247 7.28 8.43 14.72
CA TYR A 247 6.54 9.67 14.93
C TYR A 247 7.45 10.77 15.50
N ASP A 248 7.47 11.90 14.80
CA ASP A 248 8.09 13.13 15.30
C ASP A 248 7.30 14.36 14.80
N PRO A 249 6.92 15.30 15.69
CA PRO A 249 6.15 16.48 15.30
C PRO A 249 6.91 17.45 14.38
N LYS A 250 8.25 17.32 14.25
CA LYS A 250 9.02 18.08 13.25
C LYS A 250 8.87 17.52 11.84
N ASN A 251 8.44 16.26 11.73
CA ASN A 251 8.29 15.54 10.46
C ASN A 251 6.84 15.25 10.10
N ILE A 252 5.93 15.23 11.06
CA ILE A 252 4.53 14.85 10.86
C ILE A 252 3.61 15.95 11.41
N PHE A 253 2.74 16.45 10.55
CA PHE A 253 1.68 17.40 10.88
C PHE A 253 0.32 16.72 10.74
N ILE A 254 -0.50 16.76 11.80
CA ILE A 254 -1.77 16.07 11.89
C ILE A 254 -2.91 17.08 11.73
N LEU A 255 -3.62 16.99 10.61
CA LEU A 255 -4.78 17.80 10.29
C LEU A 255 -5.88 17.61 11.35
N GLY A 256 -6.43 18.74 11.82
CA GLY A 256 -7.47 18.77 12.86
C GLY A 256 -6.94 18.61 14.30
N ILE A 257 -5.62 18.44 14.47
CA ILE A 257 -4.97 18.34 15.79
C ILE A 257 -3.92 19.43 15.96
N ASP A 258 -3.01 19.54 15.01
CA ASP A 258 -1.94 20.54 15.06
C ASP A 258 -2.47 21.91 14.61
N ASP A 259 -1.91 22.97 15.19
CA ASP A 259 -2.31 24.34 14.86
C ASP A 259 -1.95 24.68 13.41
N PHE A 260 -2.99 24.83 12.59
CA PHE A 260 -2.85 25.14 11.18
C PHE A 260 -2.11 26.46 10.92
N SER A 261 -2.11 27.42 11.87
CA SER A 261 -1.34 28.66 11.74
C SER A 261 0.17 28.42 11.61
N THR A 262 0.65 27.27 12.06
CA THR A 262 2.07 26.88 12.04
C THR A 262 2.46 26.08 10.79
N ILE A 263 1.53 25.77 9.89
CA ILE A 263 1.76 24.86 8.76
C ILE A 263 2.93 25.29 7.88
N LYS A 264 3.04 26.59 7.59
CA LYS A 264 4.12 27.12 6.73
C LYS A 264 5.48 26.95 7.40
N GLN A 265 5.57 27.25 8.69
CA GLN A 265 6.78 27.04 9.49
C GLN A 265 7.15 25.55 9.56
N PHE A 266 6.17 24.67 9.75
CA PHE A 266 6.38 23.22 9.72
C PHE A 266 6.98 22.77 8.39
N ILE A 267 6.38 23.19 7.27
CA ILE A 267 6.84 22.84 5.92
C ILE A 267 8.27 23.34 5.64
N ASP A 268 8.60 24.57 6.06
CA ASP A 268 9.88 25.21 5.75
C ASP A 268 11.02 24.85 6.71
N SER A 269 10.71 24.27 7.87
CA SER A 269 11.74 23.79 8.81
C SER A 269 12.43 22.53 8.30
N GLU A 270 13.62 22.24 8.83
CA GLU A 270 14.39 21.06 8.43
C GLU A 270 13.68 19.75 8.80
N TYR A 271 13.94 18.70 8.01
CA TYR A 271 13.53 17.34 8.34
C TYR A 271 14.42 16.83 9.49
N LYS A 272 13.81 16.26 10.52
CA LYS A 272 14.54 15.61 11.60
C LYS A 272 14.87 14.17 11.19
N GLU A 273 16.14 13.80 11.20
CA GLU A 273 16.54 12.43 10.92
C GLU A 273 15.89 11.42 11.89
N ILE A 274 15.42 10.31 11.35
CA ILE A 274 14.85 9.17 12.09
C ILE A 274 15.93 8.09 12.20
N ASP A 275 15.96 7.39 13.32
CA ASP A 275 16.90 6.29 13.55
C ASP A 275 16.78 5.22 12.46
N ASP A 276 17.92 4.83 11.88
CA ASP A 276 18.00 3.80 10.86
C ASP A 276 17.43 2.46 11.34
N GLU A 277 17.51 2.14 12.63
CA GLU A 277 16.90 0.92 13.19
C GLU A 277 15.37 0.95 13.10
N VAL A 278 14.75 2.12 13.34
CA VAL A 278 13.30 2.29 13.16
C VAL A 278 12.92 2.15 11.68
N ILE A 279 13.71 2.73 10.76
CA ILE A 279 13.45 2.60 9.32
C ILE A 279 13.56 1.13 8.87
N LYS A 280 14.55 0.39 9.38
CA LYS A 280 14.75 -1.02 9.08
C LYS A 280 13.56 -1.88 9.44
N GLU A 281 12.77 -1.55 10.47
CA GLU A 281 11.54 -2.30 10.81
C GLU A 281 10.52 -2.34 9.66
N TYR A 282 10.49 -1.30 8.82
CA TYR A 282 9.59 -1.18 7.68
C TYR A 282 10.24 -1.58 6.34
N GLU A 283 11.51 -1.97 6.33
CA GLU A 283 12.12 -2.52 5.12
C GLU A 283 11.48 -3.87 4.77
N PHE A 284 11.16 -4.08 3.49
CA PHE A 284 10.51 -5.32 3.01
C PHE A 284 11.19 -6.61 3.52
N LYS A 285 12.52 -6.63 3.63
CA LYS A 285 13.27 -7.78 4.15
C LYS A 285 12.97 -8.07 5.63
N ASN A 286 12.90 -7.04 6.46
CA ASN A 286 12.61 -7.18 7.89
C ASN A 286 11.13 -7.46 8.12
N TRP A 287 10.26 -6.78 7.38
CA TRP A 287 8.82 -7.10 7.32
C TRP A 287 8.58 -8.57 7.00
N LEU A 288 9.34 -9.15 6.07
CA LEU A 288 9.25 -10.57 5.73
C LEU A 288 9.66 -11.47 6.90
N SER A 289 10.65 -11.03 7.67
CA SER A 289 11.17 -11.77 8.83
C SER A 289 10.17 -11.85 9.97
N ASN A 290 9.23 -10.90 10.07
CA ASN A 290 8.15 -10.95 11.06
C ASN A 290 7.18 -12.13 10.87
N PHE A 291 7.17 -12.74 9.67
CA PHE A 291 6.41 -13.96 9.44
C PHE A 291 7.19 -15.23 9.79
N LEU A 292 8.51 -15.18 9.89
CA LEU A 292 9.37 -16.37 10.02
C LEU A 292 9.29 -17.00 11.41
#